data_AF-A0A855IQZ6-F1
#
_entry.id   AF-A0A855IQZ6-F1
#
_cell.length_a   1.000
_cell.length_b   1.000
_cell.length_c   1.000
_cell.angle_alpha   90.00
_cell.angle_beta   90.00
_cell.angle_gamma   90.00
#
_symmetry.space_group_name_H-M   'P 1'
#
loop_
_entity.id
_entity.type
_entity.pdbx_description
1 polymer ?
#
loop_
_entity_poly.entity_id
_entity_poly.type
_entity_poly.pdbx_seq_one_letter_code
_entity_poly.pdbx_strand_id
1 'polypeptide(L)'
;MENSLFAVYAEVDGIGKPLILSELTFGRLIDDIVVPYQLGQPFFIDGVVVKAEKLKRIKILLLNKKHYEHYINKFNRSLDTGTAEFRTLYGEQYNVRLEHILRFNSEDVTSQILKAYDQAIKPKIQDYLPNRSELISSATQIFTESIKLLGSS
;
A
#
# COMPACT_ATOMS: atom_id res chain seq x y z
N MET A 1 9.33 7.86 10.38
CA MET A 1 9.33 6.51 9.79
C MET A 1 8.64 5.49 10.68
N GLU A 2 8.90 5.45 11.98
CA GLU A 2 8.25 4.52 12.93
C GLU A 2 6.71 4.54 12.95
N ASN A 3 6.08 5.59 12.42
CA ASN A 3 4.62 5.73 12.30
C ASN A 3 4.14 5.95 10.85
N SER A 4 4.95 5.63 9.85
CA SER A 4 4.57 5.73 8.45
C SER A 4 3.55 4.65 8.09
N LEU A 5 2.52 5.03 7.34
CA LEU A 5 1.51 4.12 6.81
C LEU A 5 1.62 4.03 5.29
N PHE A 6 1.26 2.88 4.75
CA PHE A 6 1.32 2.59 3.33
C PHE A 6 -0.05 2.16 2.81
N ALA A 7 -0.28 2.40 1.52
CA ALA A 7 -1.38 1.81 0.79
C ALA A 7 -0.88 1.06 -0.45
N VAL A 8 -1.61 0.04 -0.85
CA VAL A 8 -1.40 -0.71 -2.08
C VAL A 8 -2.57 -0.44 -3.00
N TYR A 9 -2.25 -0.06 -4.24
CA TYR A 9 -3.18 0.07 -5.33
C TYR A 9 -2.86 -0.99 -6.38
N ALA A 10 -3.85 -1.77 -6.79
CA ALA A 10 -3.65 -2.83 -7.77
C ALA A 10 -4.75 -2.84 -8.84
N GLU A 11 -4.34 -3.05 -10.08
CA GLU A 11 -5.22 -3.38 -11.21
C GLU A 11 -5.00 -4.86 -11.56
N VAL A 12 -6.07 -5.65 -11.53
CA VAL A 12 -6.02 -7.12 -11.70
C VAL A 12 -6.88 -7.54 -12.89
N ASP A 13 -6.37 -8.47 -13.68
CA ASP A 13 -7.12 -9.08 -14.79
C ASP A 13 -8.47 -9.65 -14.33
N GLY A 14 -9.53 -9.33 -15.06
CA GLY A 14 -10.88 -9.79 -14.75
C GLY A 14 -11.59 -8.99 -13.65
N ILE A 15 -10.93 -8.02 -13.02
CA ILE A 15 -11.54 -7.13 -12.02
C ILE A 15 -11.73 -5.74 -12.63
N GLY A 16 -12.99 -5.28 -12.70
CA GLY A 16 -13.36 -4.02 -13.37
C GLY A 16 -13.03 -2.75 -12.58
N LYS A 17 -12.64 -2.85 -11.31
CA LYS A 17 -12.26 -1.74 -10.43
C LYS A 17 -10.89 -2.02 -9.79
N PRO A 18 -10.08 -0.99 -9.51
CA PRO A 18 -8.84 -1.20 -8.77
C PRO A 18 -9.14 -1.70 -7.35
N LEU A 19 -8.25 -2.56 -6.86
CA LEU A 19 -8.23 -3.04 -5.48
C LEU A 19 -7.31 -2.14 -4.66
N ILE A 20 -7.78 -1.75 -3.48
CA ILE A 20 -7.06 -0.82 -2.61
C ILE A 20 -6.98 -1.40 -1.21
N LEU A 21 -5.76 -1.45 -0.65
CA LEU A 21 -5.53 -1.82 0.73
C LEU A 21 -4.70 -0.72 1.40
N SER A 22 -5.26 0.01 2.35
CA SER A 22 -4.60 1.15 3.01
C SER A 22 -4.19 0.86 4.45
N GLU A 23 -3.48 1.81 5.06
CA GLU A 23 -3.13 1.81 6.50
C GLU A 23 -2.23 0.64 6.93
N LEU A 24 -1.39 0.16 6.02
CA LEU A 24 -0.39 -0.87 6.32
C LEU A 24 0.82 -0.26 7.02
N THR A 25 1.28 -0.89 8.09
CA THR A 25 2.64 -0.61 8.61
C THR A 25 3.69 -1.19 7.65
N PHE A 26 4.93 -0.73 7.74
CA PHE A 26 6.01 -1.26 6.88
C PHE A 26 6.14 -2.79 7.01
N GLY A 27 6.14 -3.32 8.24
CA GLY A 27 6.22 -4.76 8.47
C GLY A 27 5.06 -5.54 7.86
N ARG A 28 3.83 -5.02 7.96
CA ARG A 28 2.66 -5.65 7.34
C ARG A 28 2.67 -5.56 5.82
N LEU A 29 3.07 -4.43 5.27
CA LEU A 29 3.26 -4.28 3.83
C LEU A 29 4.23 -5.33 3.28
N ILE A 30 5.36 -5.54 3.98
CA ILE A 30 6.34 -6.54 3.56
C ILE A 30 5.77 -7.96 3.65
N ASP A 31 5.20 -8.33 4.80
CA ASP A 31 4.69 -9.69 5.03
C ASP A 31 3.50 -10.03 4.14
N ASP A 32 2.51 -9.14 4.10
CA ASP A 32 1.19 -9.43 3.53
C ASP A 32 1.22 -9.25 2.01
N ILE A 33 2.14 -8.43 1.47
CA ILE A 33 2.14 -8.03 0.06
C ILE A 33 3.48 -8.29 -0.61
N VAL A 34 4.58 -7.68 -0.15
CA VAL A 34 5.85 -7.67 -0.92
C VAL A 34 6.48 -9.06 -0.99
N VAL A 35 6.60 -9.77 0.13
CA VAL A 35 7.17 -11.12 0.16
C VAL A 35 6.34 -12.08 -0.71
N PRO A 36 5.00 -12.21 -0.52
CA PRO A 36 4.19 -13.06 -1.39
C PRO A 36 4.27 -12.68 -2.87
N TYR A 37 4.22 -11.38 -3.18
CA TYR A 37 4.33 -10.87 -4.55
C TYR A 37 5.65 -11.29 -5.20
N GLN A 38 6.77 -11.14 -4.49
CA GLN A 38 8.11 -11.48 -4.99
C GLN A 38 8.34 -12.99 -5.10
N LEU A 39 7.65 -13.79 -4.29
CA LEU A 39 7.70 -15.25 -4.33
C LEU A 39 6.66 -15.87 -5.30
N GLY A 40 5.83 -15.05 -5.96
CA GLY A 40 4.75 -15.54 -6.82
C GLY A 40 3.65 -16.27 -6.06
N GLN A 41 3.56 -16.07 -4.74
CA GLN A 41 2.54 -16.68 -3.89
C GLN A 41 1.23 -15.87 -3.96
N PRO A 42 0.07 -16.48 -3.66
CA PRO A 42 -1.18 -15.74 -3.49
C PRO A 42 -1.13 -14.80 -2.27
N PHE A 43 -1.74 -13.63 -2.39
CA PHE A 43 -1.93 -12.66 -1.30
C PHE A 43 -3.26 -11.93 -1.44
N PHE A 44 -3.63 -11.10 -0.46
CA PHE A 44 -4.93 -10.45 -0.43
C PHE A 44 -4.81 -8.94 -0.60
N ILE A 45 -5.61 -8.36 -1.49
CA ILE A 45 -5.85 -6.92 -1.56
C ILE A 45 -7.36 -6.71 -1.54
N ASP A 46 -7.85 -5.89 -0.62
CA ASP A 46 -9.29 -5.58 -0.48
C ASP A 46 -10.17 -6.86 -0.35
N GLY A 47 -9.67 -7.85 0.39
CA GLY A 47 -10.33 -9.15 0.58
C GLY A 47 -10.28 -10.11 -0.62
N VAL A 48 -9.72 -9.69 -1.76
CA VAL A 48 -9.61 -10.51 -2.97
C VAL A 48 -8.26 -11.21 -3.03
N VAL A 49 -8.25 -12.51 -3.37
CA VAL A 49 -7.03 -13.27 -3.63
C VAL A 49 -6.40 -12.82 -4.95
N VAL A 50 -5.15 -12.40 -4.90
CA VAL A 50 -4.35 -11.90 -6.02
C VAL A 50 -3.10 -12.77 -6.19
N LYS A 51 -2.68 -12.96 -7.44
CA LYS A 51 -1.38 -13.54 -7.82
C LYS A 51 -0.63 -12.56 -8.72
N ALA A 52 0.70 -12.58 -8.67
CA ALA A 52 1.55 -11.71 -9.47
C ALA A 52 1.25 -11.80 -10.98
N GLU A 53 0.99 -13.00 -11.49
CA GLU A 53 0.67 -13.26 -12.91
C GLU A 53 -0.64 -12.63 -13.41
N LYS A 54 -1.54 -12.22 -12.50
CA LYS A 54 -2.82 -11.57 -12.83
C LYS A 54 -2.79 -10.06 -12.63
N LEU A 55 -1.68 -9.51 -12.12
CA LEU A 55 -1.54 -8.08 -11.91
C LEU A 55 -1.19 -7.38 -13.22
N LYS A 56 -2.05 -6.46 -13.66
CA LYS A 56 -1.71 -5.47 -14.69
C LYS A 56 -0.79 -4.39 -14.13
N ARG A 57 -1.06 -4.01 -12.87
CA ARG A 57 -0.35 -2.94 -12.18
C ARG A 57 -0.42 -3.14 -10.68
N ILE A 58 0.68 -2.85 -10.00
CA ILE A 58 0.72 -2.67 -8.54
C ILE A 58 1.52 -1.40 -8.22
N LYS A 59 1.02 -0.64 -7.26
CA LYS A 59 1.71 0.52 -6.69
C LYS A 59 1.67 0.45 -5.18
N ILE A 60 2.75 0.87 -4.55
CA ILE A 60 2.86 1.06 -3.11
C ILE A 60 3.01 2.54 -2.85
N LEU A 61 2.09 3.08 -2.07
CA LEU A 61 1.96 4.50 -1.78
C LEU A 61 2.33 4.77 -0.33
N LEU A 62 3.22 5.72 -0.09
CA LEU A 62 3.51 6.25 1.25
C LEU A 62 2.47 7.31 1.59
N LEU A 63 1.69 7.06 2.64
CA LEU A 63 0.61 7.96 3.04
C LEU A 63 1.17 9.17 3.80
N ASN A 64 0.84 10.38 3.34
CA ASN A 64 0.95 11.56 4.18
C ASN A 64 -0.15 11.50 5.23
N LYS A 65 0.18 10.94 6.41
CA LYS A 65 -0.79 10.63 7.47
C LYS A 65 -1.75 11.78 7.75
N LYS A 66 -1.25 13.00 7.95
CA LYS A 66 -2.08 14.17 8.28
C LYS A 66 -3.07 14.50 7.16
N HIS A 67 -2.62 14.50 5.91
CA HIS A 67 -3.48 14.84 4.78
C HIS A 67 -4.46 13.70 4.49
N TYR A 68 -3.97 12.46 4.45
CA TYR A 68 -4.80 11.27 4.27
C TYR A 68 -5.91 11.19 5.31
N GLU A 69 -5.59 11.33 6.61
CA GLU A 69 -6.59 11.34 7.69
C GLU A 69 -7.63 12.44 7.51
N HIS A 70 -7.22 13.64 7.12
CA HIS A 70 -8.16 14.74 6.86
C HIS A 70 -9.16 14.39 5.76
N TYR A 71 -8.68 13.90 4.62
CA TYR A 71 -9.53 13.62 3.46
C TYR A 71 -10.38 12.36 3.64
N ILE A 72 -9.83 11.30 4.25
CA ILE A 72 -10.59 10.08 4.51
C ILE A 72 -11.69 10.33 5.54
N ASN A 73 -11.44 11.11 6.59
CA ASN A 73 -12.46 11.48 7.57
C ASN A 73 -13.57 12.32 6.94
N LYS A 74 -13.21 13.27 6.06
CA LYS A 74 -14.21 14.05 5.31
C LYS A 74 -15.04 13.17 4.38
N PHE A 75 -14.41 12.20 3.73
CA PHE A 75 -15.09 11.25 2.86
C PHE A 75 -16.04 10.33 3.65
N ASN A 76 -15.58 9.74 4.75
CA ASN A 76 -16.39 8.89 5.63
C ASN A 76 -17.58 9.67 6.21
N ARG A 77 -17.36 10.89 6.70
CA ARG A 77 -18.46 11.74 7.18
C ARG A 77 -19.50 12.01 6.09
N SER A 78 -19.08 12.13 4.82
CA SER A 78 -20.00 12.32 3.69
C SER A 78 -20.86 11.08 3.43
N LEU A 79 -20.35 9.89 3.71
CA LEU A 79 -21.09 8.62 3.66
C LEU A 79 -22.08 8.49 4.83
N ASP A 80 -21.77 9.10 5.99
CA ASP A 80 -22.61 8.95 7.19
C ASP A 80 -23.72 10.01 7.27
N THR A 81 -23.42 11.27 6.93
CA THR A 81 -24.29 12.42 7.26
C THR A 81 -24.99 13.08 6.07
N GLY A 82 -24.80 12.57 4.85
CA GLY A 82 -25.45 13.10 3.64
C GLY A 82 -26.92 12.69 3.49
N THR A 83 -27.63 13.25 2.49
CA THR A 83 -28.96 12.73 2.10
C THR A 83 -28.86 11.30 1.58
N ALA A 84 -29.98 10.57 1.49
CA ALA A 84 -29.97 9.18 1.01
C ALA A 84 -29.38 9.05 -0.40
N GLU A 85 -29.72 9.98 -1.30
CA GLU A 85 -29.20 10.02 -2.67
C GLU A 85 -27.69 10.28 -2.66
N PHE A 86 -27.23 11.20 -1.80
CA PHE A 86 -25.82 11.56 -1.70
C PHE A 86 -24.97 10.40 -1.16
N ARG A 87 -25.46 9.70 -0.12
CA ARG A 87 -24.79 8.53 0.46
C ARG A 87 -24.71 7.38 -0.54
N THR A 88 -25.78 7.15 -1.29
CA THR A 88 -25.81 6.14 -2.37
C THR A 88 -24.77 6.44 -3.44
N LEU A 89 -24.75 7.67 -3.96
CA LEU A 89 -23.78 8.12 -4.95
C LEU A 89 -22.33 7.98 -4.46
N TYR A 90 -22.06 8.35 -3.21
CA TYR A 90 -20.71 8.24 -2.63
C TYR A 90 -20.29 6.78 -2.43
N GLY A 91 -21.21 5.90 -2.03
CA GLY A 91 -20.96 4.47 -1.91
C GLY A 91 -20.66 3.82 -3.26
N GLU A 92 -21.44 4.13 -4.30
CA GLU A 92 -21.21 3.62 -5.66
C GLU A 92 -19.84 4.04 -6.23
N GLN A 93 -19.41 5.26 -5.88
CA GLN A 93 -18.15 5.87 -6.30
C GLN A 93 -16.98 5.63 -5.33
N TYR A 94 -17.11 4.73 -4.35
CA TYR A 94 -16.14 4.56 -3.27
C TYR A 94 -14.70 4.41 -3.78
N ASN A 95 -14.44 3.42 -4.65
CA ASN A 95 -13.09 3.14 -5.15
C ASN A 95 -12.51 4.32 -5.94
N VAL A 96 -13.33 5.04 -6.73
CA VAL A 96 -12.89 6.19 -7.53
C VAL A 96 -12.47 7.34 -6.61
N ARG A 97 -13.24 7.59 -5.54
CA ARG A 97 -12.95 8.65 -4.58
C ARG A 97 -11.75 8.31 -3.70
N LEU A 98 -11.66 7.07 -3.23
CA LEU A 98 -10.51 6.59 -2.47
C LEU A 98 -9.23 6.64 -3.31
N GLU A 99 -9.28 6.21 -4.56
CA GLU A 99 -8.16 6.36 -5.50
C GLU A 99 -7.74 7.82 -5.64
N HIS A 100 -8.69 8.75 -5.81
CA HIS A 100 -8.38 10.17 -5.92
C HIS A 100 -7.69 10.71 -4.66
N ILE A 101 -8.17 10.33 -3.46
CA ILE A 101 -7.55 10.71 -2.18
C ILE A 101 -6.10 10.21 -2.12
N LEU A 102 -5.87 8.95 -2.49
CA LEU A 102 -4.54 8.35 -2.46
C LEU A 102 -3.60 9.01 -3.47
N ARG A 103 -4.04 9.22 -4.72
CA ARG A 103 -3.21 9.87 -5.75
C ARG A 103 -2.77 11.29 -5.37
N PHE A 104 -3.62 12.04 -4.68
CA PHE A 104 -3.34 13.43 -4.35
C PHE A 104 -2.51 13.60 -3.07
N ASN A 105 -2.60 12.64 -2.13
CA ASN A 105 -2.05 12.79 -0.78
C ASN A 105 -0.97 11.76 -0.45
N SER A 106 -0.42 11.08 -1.45
CA SER A 106 0.57 10.02 -1.23
C SER A 106 1.64 10.03 -2.30
N GLU A 107 2.82 9.54 -1.92
CA GLU A 107 3.96 9.40 -2.81
C GLU A 107 4.07 7.96 -3.29
N ASP A 108 4.31 7.74 -4.58
CA ASP A 108 4.58 6.41 -5.12
C ASP A 108 6.01 5.99 -4.74
N VAL A 109 6.11 5.01 -3.84
CA VAL A 109 7.37 4.53 -3.30
C VAL A 109 7.66 3.07 -3.69
N THR A 110 6.97 2.58 -4.73
CA THR A 110 7.06 1.18 -5.17
C THR A 110 8.50 0.74 -5.37
N SER A 111 9.30 1.52 -6.12
CA SER A 111 10.70 1.20 -6.42
C SER A 111 11.58 1.19 -5.16
N GLN A 112 11.33 2.08 -4.20
CA GLN A 112 12.08 2.19 -2.96
C GLN A 112 11.83 0.98 -2.05
N ILE A 113 10.58 0.53 -1.99
CA ILE A 113 10.19 -0.67 -1.25
C ILE A 113 10.82 -1.92 -1.89
N LEU A 114 10.76 -2.05 -3.22
CA LEU A 114 11.37 -3.17 -3.91
C LEU A 114 12.90 -3.20 -3.71
N LYS A 115 13.56 -2.03 -3.77
CA LYS A 115 14.99 -1.91 -3.46
C LYS A 115 15.31 -2.37 -2.03
N ALA A 116 14.51 -1.95 -1.05
CA ALA A 116 14.70 -2.37 0.34
C ALA A 116 14.54 -3.89 0.51
N TYR A 117 13.54 -4.48 -0.15
CA TYR A 117 13.36 -5.93 -0.19
C TYR A 117 14.54 -6.66 -0.82
N ASP A 118 14.97 -6.23 -2.01
CA ASP A 118 16.05 -6.87 -2.77
C ASP A 118 17.37 -6.86 -2.00
N GLN A 119 17.63 -5.82 -1.21
CA GLN A 119 18.88 -5.66 -0.47
C GLN A 119 18.88 -6.33 0.91
N ALA A 120 17.81 -6.18 1.69
CA ALA A 120 17.77 -6.69 3.06
C ALA A 120 17.15 -8.09 3.17
N ILE A 121 16.06 -8.35 2.45
CA ILE A 121 15.19 -9.51 2.70
C ILE A 121 15.52 -10.65 1.74
N LYS A 122 15.50 -10.38 0.44
CA LYS A 122 15.70 -11.38 -0.62
C LYS A 122 16.96 -12.26 -0.44
N PRO A 123 18.13 -11.73 -0.03
CA PRO A 123 19.34 -12.55 0.14
C PRO A 123 19.21 -13.57 1.27
N LYS A 124 18.32 -13.32 2.24
CA LYS A 124 18.11 -14.14 3.44
C LYS A 124 16.67 -14.66 3.52
N ILE A 125 16.00 -14.80 2.38
CA ILE A 125 14.56 -15.13 2.34
C ILE A 125 14.25 -16.50 2.96
N GLN A 126 15.17 -17.46 2.86
CA GLN A 126 15.03 -18.79 3.47
C GLN A 126 14.97 -18.70 5.01
N ASP A 127 15.66 -17.72 5.59
CA ASP A 127 15.72 -17.48 7.04
C ASP A 127 14.82 -16.30 7.46
N TYR A 128 13.80 -15.97 6.65
CA TYR A 128 12.98 -14.78 6.88
C TYR A 128 12.23 -14.85 8.21
N LEU A 129 11.52 -15.95 8.50
CA LEU A 129 10.70 -16.07 9.71
C LEU A 129 11.54 -16.02 11.01
N PRO A 130 12.64 -16.76 11.14
CA PRO A 130 13.50 -16.67 12.33
C PRO A 130 14.07 -15.27 12.56
N ASN A 131 14.39 -14.53 11.48
CA ASN A 131 15.07 -13.23 11.56
C ASN A 131 14.16 -12.05 11.20
N ARG A 132 12.83 -12.25 11.19
CA ARG A 132 11.86 -11.31 10.61
C ARG A 132 12.06 -9.89 11.12
N SER A 133 12.13 -9.71 12.43
CA SER A 133 12.25 -8.38 13.05
C SER A 133 13.53 -7.66 12.65
N GLU A 134 14.66 -8.38 12.57
CA GLU A 134 15.94 -7.82 12.12
C GLU A 134 15.87 -7.42 10.65
N LEU A 135 15.37 -8.32 9.79
CA LEU A 135 15.27 -8.07 8.34
C LEU A 135 14.32 -6.92 8.01
N ILE A 136 13.19 -6.81 8.71
CA ILE A 136 12.27 -5.67 8.59
C ILE A 136 12.94 -4.37 9.05
N SER A 137 13.70 -4.40 10.15
CA SER A 137 14.45 -3.23 10.63
C SER A 137 15.49 -2.78 9.60
N SER A 138 16.30 -3.70 9.08
CA SER A 138 17.29 -3.41 8.03
C SER A 138 16.63 -2.87 6.75
N ALA A 139 15.53 -3.49 6.30
CA ALA A 139 14.77 -3.01 5.14
C ALA A 139 14.22 -1.59 5.37
N THR A 140 13.74 -1.30 6.59
CA THR A 140 13.24 0.02 6.98
C THR A 140 14.34 1.08 6.90
N GLN A 141 15.57 0.75 7.32
CA GLN A 141 16.73 1.66 7.22
C GLN A 141 17.05 1.99 5.76
N ILE A 142 17.19 0.96 4.92
CA ILE A 142 17.46 1.12 3.47
C ILE A 142 16.37 1.94 2.79
N PHE A 143 15.10 1.65 3.10
CA PHE A 143 13.97 2.40 2.58
C PHE A 143 14.05 3.87 2.99
N THR A 144 14.31 4.15 4.28
CA THR A 144 14.41 5.53 4.82
C THR A 144 15.51 6.32 4.12
N GLU A 145 16.65 5.70 3.84
CA GLU A 145 17.73 6.33 3.09
C GLU A 145 17.34 6.59 1.63
N SER A 146 16.65 5.64 1.00
CA SER A 146 16.22 5.77 -0.39
C SER A 146 15.19 6.90 -0.61
N ILE A 147 14.28 7.13 0.34
CA ILE A 147 13.30 8.23 0.24
C ILE A 147 13.94 9.60 0.49
N LYS A 148 14.95 9.69 1.35
CA LYS A 148 15.69 10.95 1.59
C LYS A 148 16.35 11.45 0.30
N LEU A 149 16.98 10.55 -0.45
CA LEU A 149 17.58 10.88 -1.75
C LEU A 149 16.55 11.40 -2.76
N LEU A 150 15.30 10.94 -2.66
CA LEU A 150 14.21 11.32 -3.56
C LEU A 150 13.69 12.74 -3.28
N GLY A 151 13.61 13.13 -2.00
CA GLY A 151 13.21 14.48 -1.59
C GLY A 151 14.34 15.52 -1.56
N SER A 152 15.57 15.12 -1.91
CA SER A 152 16.75 15.99 -1.98
C SER A 152 17.04 16.48 -3.42
N SER A 153 16.15 16.17 -4.36
CA SER A 153 16.24 16.52 -5.78
C SER A 153 15.26 17.62 -6.16
#